data_AF-A0A419G5Z6-F1
#
_entry.id   AF-A0A419G5Z6-F1
#
_cell.length_a   1.000
_cell.length_b   1.000
_cell.length_c   1.000
_cell.angle_alpha   90.00
_cell.angle_beta   90.00
_cell.angle_gamma   90.00
#
_symmetry.space_group_name_H-M   'P 1'
#
loop_
_entity.id
_entity.type
_entity.pdbx_description
1 polymer ?
#
loop_
_entity_poly.entity_id
_entity_poly.type
_entity_poly.pdbx_seq_one_letter_code
_entity_poly.pdbx_strand_id
1 'polypeptide(L)'
;MKLAISGKGGVGKTTIAAALVKLFAGSGRKVYAIDADPDVCLAAAIGIPDDKAAEIKPVVEMKELVNTRTGGEGSFFSLNPRVDD
;
A
#
# COMPACT_ATOMS: atom_id res chain seq x y z
N MET A 1 7.35 -8.96 9.04
CA MET A 1 8.25 -8.77 7.88
C MET A 1 7.73 -7.60 7.05
N LYS A 2 8.61 -6.72 6.58
CA LYS A 2 8.26 -5.56 5.74
C LYS A 2 9.12 -5.62 4.48
N LEU A 3 8.52 -5.53 3.29
CA LEU A 3 9.21 -5.60 2.00
C LEU A 3 8.85 -4.36 1.19
N ALA A 4 9.83 -3.72 0.59
CA ALA A 4 9.64 -2.63 -0.36
C ALA A 4 10.28 -3.04 -1.70
N ILE A 5 9.50 -3.02 -2.78
CA ILE A 5 9.96 -3.35 -4.13
C ILE A 5 10.09 -2.04 -4.91
N SER A 6 11.31 -1.71 -5.32
CA SER A 6 11.63 -0.48 -6.04
C SER A 6 12.50 -0.76 -7.27
N GLY A 7 12.53 0.17 -8.22
CA GLY A 7 13.25 0.04 -9.48
C GLY A 7 12.73 1.00 -10.55
N LYS A 8 13.34 0.97 -11.73
CA LYS A 8 12.95 1.82 -12.88
C LYS A 8 11.56 1.46 -13.43
N GLY A 9 11.01 2.28 -14.31
CA GLY A 9 9.78 1.96 -15.05
C GLY A 9 9.96 0.69 -15.90
N GLY A 10 8.91 -0.12 -16.03
CA GLY A 10 8.90 -1.30 -16.91
C GLY A 10 9.71 -2.54 -16.46
N VAL A 11 10.46 -2.48 -15.35
CA VAL A 11 11.30 -3.62 -14.89
C VAL A 11 10.51 -4.76 -14.22
N GLY A 12 9.18 -4.73 -14.23
CA GLY A 12 8.33 -5.79 -13.68
C GLY A 12 8.09 -5.73 -12.16
N LYS A 13 8.27 -4.57 -11.53
CA LYS A 13 8.10 -4.38 -10.06
C LYS A 13 6.75 -4.88 -9.54
N THR A 14 5.67 -4.42 -10.16
CA THR A 14 4.29 -4.78 -9.79
C THR A 14 4.06 -6.28 -9.96
N THR A 15 4.62 -6.89 -11.01
CA THR A 15 4.52 -8.33 -11.25
C THR A 15 5.15 -9.12 -10.10
N ILE A 16 6.36 -8.75 -9.69
CA ILE A 16 7.05 -9.40 -8.56
C ILE A 16 6.30 -9.14 -7.25
N ALA A 17 5.85 -7.91 -7.00
CA ALA A 17 5.08 -7.56 -5.82
C ALA A 17 3.78 -8.40 -5.74
N ALA A 18 3.04 -8.51 -6.85
CA ALA A 18 1.81 -9.29 -6.92
C ALA A 18 2.06 -10.78 -6.69
N ALA A 19 3.14 -11.35 -7.25
CA ALA A 19 3.51 -12.74 -7.01
C ALA A 19 3.82 -13.00 -5.52
N LEU A 20 4.59 -12.12 -4.88
CA LEU A 20 4.90 -12.23 -3.46
C LEU A 20 3.63 -12.12 -2.59
N VAL A 21 2.74 -11.18 -2.90
CA VAL A 21 1.46 -11.03 -2.20
C VAL A 21 0.64 -12.31 -2.29
N LYS A 22 0.46 -12.87 -3.50
CA LYS A 22 -0.31 -14.12 -3.68
C LYS A 22 0.33 -15.31 -2.95
N LEU A 23 1.65 -15.45 -3.00
CA LEU A 23 2.37 -16.55 -2.32
C LEU A 23 2.24 -16.44 -0.79
N PHE A 24 2.39 -15.25 -0.22
CA PHE A 24 2.24 -15.07 1.22
C PHE A 24 0.80 -15.23 1.68
N ALA A 25 -0.17 -14.67 0.94
CA ALA A 25 -1.58 -14.86 1.26
C ALA A 25 -2.00 -16.34 1.15
N GLY A 26 -1.56 -17.03 0.09
CA GLY A 26 -1.82 -18.46 -0.12
C GLY A 26 -1.18 -19.39 0.91
N SER A 27 -0.14 -18.93 1.62
CA SER A 27 0.46 -19.65 2.76
C SER A 27 -0.18 -19.31 4.11
N GLY A 28 -1.36 -18.67 4.11
CA GLY A 28 -2.13 -18.35 5.31
C GLY A 28 -1.61 -17.13 6.08
N ARG A 29 -0.71 -16.33 5.50
CA ARG A 29 -0.22 -15.11 6.15
C ARG A 29 -1.19 -13.96 5.93
N LYS A 30 -1.37 -13.14 6.96
CA LYS A 30 -2.00 -11.83 6.82
C LYS A 30 -1.06 -10.91 6.03
N VAL A 31 -1.48 -10.50 4.84
CA VAL A 31 -0.70 -9.63 3.95
C VAL A 31 -1.36 -8.28 3.82
N TYR A 32 -0.58 -7.23 4.05
CA TYR A 32 -0.95 -5.85 3.72
C TYR A 32 -0.23 -5.48 2.42
N ALA A 33 -0.97 -5.48 1.30
CA ALA A 33 -0.46 -5.04 0.01
C ALA A 33 -0.65 -3.54 -0.14
N ILE A 34 0.43 -2.80 -0.37
CA ILE A 34 0.44 -1.34 -0.48
C ILE A 34 0.91 -1.00 -1.90
N ASP A 35 0.05 -0.36 -2.67
CA ASP A 35 0.45 0.24 -3.94
C ASP A 35 0.92 1.67 -3.70
N ALA A 36 2.17 1.94 -4.03
CA ALA A 36 2.79 3.26 -3.93
C ALA A 36 3.26 3.77 -5.31
N ASP A 37 2.79 3.13 -6.39
CA ASP A 37 3.04 3.53 -7.77
C ASP A 37 1.88 4.42 -8.26
N PRO A 38 2.15 5.59 -8.89
CA PRO A 38 1.11 6.46 -9.43
C PRO A 38 0.23 5.80 -10.51
N ASP A 39 0.73 4.76 -11.20
CA ASP A 39 -0.01 4.08 -12.27
C ASP A 39 -1.05 3.06 -11.75
N VAL A 40 -1.20 2.92 -10.42
CA VAL A 40 -2.16 2.07 -9.68
C VAL A 40 -2.50 0.76 -10.41
N CYS A 41 -1.62 -0.23 -10.28
CA CYS A 41 -1.73 -1.48 -11.03
C CYS A 41 -1.69 -2.74 -10.15
N LEU A 42 -1.42 -2.61 -8.85
CA LEU A 42 -1.24 -3.77 -7.97
C LEU A 42 -2.56 -4.51 -7.70
N ALA A 43 -3.67 -3.80 -7.46
CA ALA A 43 -4.96 -4.40 -7.16
C ALA A 43 -5.43 -5.36 -8.27
N ALA A 44 -5.38 -4.87 -9.52
CA ALA A 44 -5.67 -5.69 -10.69
C ALA A 44 -4.69 -6.87 -10.83
N ALA A 45 -3.39 -6.63 -10.64
CA ALA A 45 -2.37 -7.70 -10.73
C ALA A 45 -2.57 -8.82 -9.69
N ILE A 46 -3.08 -8.49 -8.49
CA ILE A 46 -3.42 -9.48 -7.47
C ILE A 46 -4.80 -10.13 -7.65
N GLY A 47 -5.60 -9.66 -8.61
CA GLY A 47 -6.91 -10.24 -8.97
C GLY A 47 -8.07 -9.68 -8.16
N ILE A 48 -7.95 -8.47 -7.60
CA ILE A 48 -9.09 -7.76 -7.02
C ILE A 48 -9.99 -7.26 -8.17
N PRO A 49 -11.30 -7.56 -8.16
CA PRO A 49 -12.25 -7.02 -9.13
C PRO A 49 -12.26 -5.49 -9.16
N ASP A 50 -12.48 -4.90 -10.34
CA ASP A 50 -12.41 -3.44 -10.54
C ASP A 50 -13.42 -2.66 -9.67
N ASP A 51 -14.61 -3.20 -9.48
CA ASP A 51 -15.64 -2.64 -8.59
C ASP A 51 -15.15 -2.57 -7.14
N LYS A 52 -14.45 -3.62 -6.68
CA LYS A 52 -13.85 -3.65 -5.33
C LYS A 52 -12.60 -2.79 -5.23
N ALA A 53 -11.81 -2.70 -6.29
CA ALA A 53 -10.66 -1.81 -6.32
C ALA A 53 -11.08 -0.34 -6.23
N ALA A 54 -12.18 0.05 -6.89
CA ALA A 54 -12.73 1.40 -6.85
C ALA A 54 -13.26 1.82 -5.48
N GLU A 55 -13.66 0.87 -4.62
CA GLU A 55 -14.07 1.11 -3.23
C GLU A 55 -12.87 1.42 -2.31
N ILE A 56 -11.63 1.15 -2.74
CA ILE A 56 -10.42 1.37 -1.91
C ILE A 56 -10.17 2.87 -1.81
N LYS A 57 -10.40 3.43 -0.63
CA LYS A 57 -10.05 4.81 -0.34
C LYS A 57 -8.52 4.97 -0.25
N PRO A 58 -7.89 5.88 -1.02
CA PRO A 58 -6.48 6.18 -0.90
C PRO A 58 -6.14 6.76 0.48
N VAL A 59 -4.97 6.39 1.04
CA VAL A 59 -4.53 6.89 2.35
C VAL A 59 -4.43 8.42 2.40
N VAL A 60 -4.05 9.06 1.28
CA VAL A 60 -3.96 10.52 1.17
C VAL A 60 -5.31 11.23 1.38
N GLU A 61 -6.43 10.53 1.14
CA GLU A 61 -7.77 11.07 1.38
C GLU A 61 -8.26 10.83 2.82
N MET A 62 -7.53 10.06 3.62
CA MET A 62 -7.82 9.80 5.03
C MET A 62 -7.20 10.88 5.92
N LYS A 63 -7.57 12.15 5.70
CA LYS A 63 -6.95 13.31 6.35
C LYS A 63 -6.92 13.22 7.88
N GLU A 64 -8.01 12.78 8.50
CA GLU A 64 -8.10 12.63 9.95
C GLU A 64 -7.11 11.58 10.49
N LEU A 65 -6.99 10.44 9.80
CA LEU A 65 -6.03 9.40 10.15
C LEU A 65 -4.59 9.93 10.00
N VAL A 66 -4.27 10.55 8.87
CA VAL A 66 -2.94 11.13 8.61
C VAL A 66 -2.59 12.13 9.71
N ASN A 67 -3.46 13.10 9.97
CA ASN A 67 -3.26 14.13 10.99
C ASN A 67 -3.05 13.52 12.39
N THR A 68 -3.88 12.56 12.78
CA THR A 68 -3.76 11.90 14.10
C THR A 68 -2.44 11.17 14.25
N ARG A 69 -1.95 10.53 13.19
CA ARG A 69 -0.70 9.75 13.22
C ARG A 69 0.55 10.65 13.14
N THR A 70 0.51 11.73 12.35
CA THR A 70 1.70 12.58 12.11
C THR A 70 1.89 13.73 13.09
N GLY A 71 0.92 13.97 14.00
CA GLY A 71 1.01 15.02 15.03
C GLY A 71 0.19 16.29 14.75
N GLY A 72 -0.78 16.23 13.84
CA GLY A 72 -1.76 17.30 13.57
C GLY A 72 -1.40 18.25 12.43
N GLU A 73 -2.19 19.32 12.29
CA GLU A 73 -1.90 20.46 11.40
C GLU A 73 -1.01 21.46 12.14
N GLY A 74 0.27 21.53 11.79
CA GLY A 74 1.24 22.40 12.46
C GLY A 74 2.60 22.46 11.77
N SER A 75 3.55 23.18 12.37
CA SER A 75 4.89 23.41 11.80
C SER A 75 5.82 22.18 11.86
N PHE A 76 5.43 21.12 12.57
CA PHE A 76 6.24 19.93 12.80
C PHE A 76 5.46 18.66 12.46
N PHE A 77 6.11 17.75 11.75
CA PHE A 77 5.55 16.45 11.36
C PHE A 77 6.42 15.32 11.89
N SER A 78 5.80 14.30 12.46
CA SER A 78 6.47 13.03 12.75
C SER A 78 6.66 12.25 11.45
N LEU A 79 7.92 12.05 11.05
CA LEU A 79 8.26 11.26 9.87
C LEU A 79 8.19 9.74 10.11
N ASN A 80 8.07 9.32 11.37
CA ASN A 80 7.97 7.91 11.76
C ASN A 80 6.80 7.71 12.74
N PRO A 81 5.55 7.91 12.28
CA PRO A 81 4.39 7.69 13.13
C PRO A 81 4.25 6.20 13.50
N ARG A 82 3.67 5.91 14.67
CA ARG A 82 3.26 4.53 15.00
C ARG A 82 2.08 4.14 14.11
N VAL A 83 2.11 2.91 13.58
CA VAL A 83 1.19 2.37 12.56
C VAL A 83 0.83 0.89 12.81
N ASP A 84 1.06 0.43 14.03
CA ASP A 84 0.98 -0.98 14.44
C ASP A 84 -0.28 -1.34 15.26
N ASP A 85 -1.12 -0.35 15.58
CA ASP A 85 -2.48 -0.44 16.15
C ASP A 85 -3.57 -0.43 15.07
#